data_AF-Q38GA6-F1
#
_entry.id   AF-Q38GA6-F1
#
_cell.length_a   1.000
_cell.length_b   1.000
_cell.length_c   1.000
_cell.angle_alpha   90.00
_cell.angle_beta   90.00
_cell.angle_gamma   90.00
#
_symmetry.space_group_name_H-M   'P 1'
#
loop_
_entity.id
_entity.type
_entity.pdbx_description
1 polymer ?
#
loop_
_entity_poly.entity_id
_entity_poly.type
_entity_poly.pdbx_seq_one_letter_code
_entity_poly.pdbx_strand_id
1 'polypeptide(L)'
;CGEVCAEYAKTFYLGTLLMTPERRRAVWAIYVWCRRTDELVDGPNASHITPKALDRWEKRLNDLFDGQPYDMYDAALADTVSTYPVDIQPFKDMIDGMRMDLKKSRYQTFDELYLYCYYVAGTVGLMSVPVMGIAPESKATTESVYSAALALGIANQLTNILRDVGEDARRGRIYLPQEELKLAGITPEYIFKGKVTDKWRSFMKGQIKRARMFFDEAEKGVAELSSASRWPVWASLLLYKQILDAIEANDYDNFT
;
A
#
# COMPACT_ATOMS: atom_id res chain seq x y z
N CYS A 1 6.16 -15.63 9.35
CA CYS A 1 6.02 -14.33 8.65
C CYS A 1 6.98 -14.17 7.47
N GLY A 2 8.29 -14.44 7.64
CA GLY A 2 9.26 -14.27 6.54
C GLY A 2 8.96 -15.07 5.28
N GLU A 3 8.53 -16.33 5.42
CA GLU A 3 8.14 -17.19 4.29
C GLU A 3 6.97 -16.59 3.50
N VAL A 4 5.91 -16.17 4.20
CA VAL A 4 4.74 -15.49 3.59
C VAL A 4 5.18 -14.21 2.85
N CYS A 5 6.07 -13.41 3.45
CA CYS A 5 6.57 -12.21 2.78
C CYS A 5 7.37 -12.53 1.50
N ALA A 6 8.20 -13.58 1.54
CA ALA A 6 8.98 -14.03 0.38
C ALA A 6 8.10 -14.55 -0.77
N GLU A 7 7.00 -15.21 -0.44
CA GLU A 7 6.06 -15.77 -1.42
C GLU A 7 5.24 -14.67 -2.11
N TYR A 8 4.64 -13.76 -1.33
CA TYR A 8 3.61 -12.83 -1.82
C TYR A 8 4.14 -11.44 -2.20
N ALA A 9 5.32 -11.01 -1.72
CA ALA A 9 5.87 -9.70 -2.05
C ALA A 9 7.38 -9.74 -2.29
N LYS A 10 7.80 -10.41 -3.37
CA LYS A 10 9.21 -10.63 -3.74
C LYS A 10 10.06 -9.35 -3.67
N THR A 11 9.63 -8.26 -4.30
CA THR A 11 10.38 -6.98 -4.31
C THR A 11 10.53 -6.40 -2.90
N PHE A 12 9.44 -6.39 -2.13
CA PHE A 12 9.44 -5.91 -0.76
C PHE A 12 10.32 -6.79 0.15
N TYR A 13 10.18 -8.11 0.05
CA TYR A 13 10.99 -9.08 0.78
C TYR A 13 12.48 -8.86 0.56
N LEU A 14 12.93 -8.73 -0.70
CA LEU A 14 14.33 -8.43 -1.01
C LEU A 14 14.80 -7.12 -0.36
N GLY A 15 13.98 -6.08 -0.37
CA GLY A 15 14.28 -4.83 0.34
C GLY A 15 14.44 -5.01 1.85
N THR A 16 13.60 -5.85 2.47
CA THR A 16 13.71 -6.15 3.92
C THR A 16 14.99 -6.89 4.30
N LEU A 17 15.68 -7.55 3.35
CA LEU A 17 16.95 -8.22 3.62
C LEU A 17 18.09 -7.24 3.93
N LEU A 18 17.92 -5.95 3.63
CA LEU A 18 18.86 -4.89 3.99
C LEU A 18 18.67 -4.39 5.44
N MET A 19 17.56 -4.76 6.11
CA MET A 19 17.26 -4.33 7.48
C MET A 19 18.02 -5.18 8.51
N THR A 20 18.18 -4.67 9.73
CA THR A 20 18.62 -5.48 10.87
C THR A 20 17.64 -6.63 11.14
N PRO A 21 18.08 -7.75 11.73
CA PRO A 21 17.21 -8.89 12.00
C PRO A 21 15.95 -8.53 12.81
N GLU A 22 16.05 -7.61 13.76
CA GLU A 22 14.96 -7.18 14.64
C GLU A 22 13.89 -6.42 13.85
N ARG A 23 14.30 -5.37 13.13
CA ARG A 23 13.40 -4.56 12.30
C ARG A 23 12.76 -5.40 11.19
N ARG A 24 13.53 -6.31 10.59
CA ARG A 24 13.03 -7.22 9.56
C ARG A 24 11.88 -8.09 10.07
N ARG A 25 12.02 -8.69 11.27
CA ARG A 25 10.96 -9.50 11.87
C ARG A 25 9.70 -8.67 12.13
N ALA A 26 9.86 -7.46 12.68
CA ALA A 26 8.75 -6.54 12.93
C ALA A 26 8.00 -6.14 11.64
N VAL A 27 8.75 -5.77 10.60
CA VAL A 27 8.17 -5.42 9.28
C VAL A 27 7.45 -6.61 8.66
N TRP A 28 8.00 -7.83 8.77
CA TRP A 28 7.30 -9.03 8.31
C TRP A 28 6.02 -9.31 9.08
N ALA A 29 5.98 -9.05 10.39
CA ALA A 29 4.75 -9.20 11.18
C ALA A 29 3.67 -8.22 10.74
N ILE A 30 4.02 -6.94 10.54
CA ILE A 30 3.13 -5.91 9.99
C ILE A 30 2.63 -6.34 8.60
N TYR A 31 3.54 -6.69 7.70
CA TYR A 31 3.19 -7.11 6.33
C TYR A 31 2.22 -8.30 6.32
N VAL A 32 2.48 -9.33 7.12
CA VAL A 32 1.60 -10.50 7.17
C VAL A 32 0.23 -10.16 7.75
N TRP A 33 0.15 -9.28 8.74
CA TRP A 33 -1.14 -8.79 9.20
C TRP A 33 -1.88 -8.03 8.11
N CYS A 34 -1.22 -7.09 7.41
CA CYS A 34 -1.81 -6.37 6.28
C CYS A 34 -2.31 -7.32 5.19
N ARG A 35 -1.50 -8.32 4.83
CA ARG A 35 -1.87 -9.33 3.83
C ARG A 35 -3.09 -10.15 4.24
N ARG A 36 -3.14 -10.61 5.50
CA ARG A 36 -4.29 -11.35 6.02
C ARG A 36 -5.56 -10.50 6.05
N THR A 37 -5.42 -9.20 6.31
CA THR A 37 -6.51 -8.23 6.25
C THR A 37 -7.03 -8.07 4.82
N ASP A 38 -6.13 -7.90 3.85
CA ASP A 38 -6.42 -7.79 2.41
C ASP A 38 -7.10 -9.05 1.85
N GLU A 39 -6.61 -10.24 2.21
CA GLU A 39 -7.17 -11.52 1.79
C GLU A 39 -8.62 -11.76 2.25
N LEU A 40 -9.09 -11.02 3.27
CA LEU A 40 -10.50 -11.05 3.65
C LEU A 40 -11.39 -10.52 2.52
N VAL A 41 -10.98 -9.54 1.74
CA VAL A 41 -11.83 -8.93 0.70
C VAL A 41 -11.37 -9.23 -0.72
N ASP A 42 -10.14 -9.71 -0.89
CA ASP A 42 -9.56 -10.04 -2.19
C ASP A 42 -9.20 -11.53 -2.36
N GLY A 43 -9.31 -12.34 -1.30
CA GLY A 43 -9.02 -13.77 -1.36
C GLY A 43 -10.10 -14.61 -2.07
N PRO A 44 -9.87 -15.94 -2.23
CA PRO A 44 -10.80 -16.85 -2.90
C PRO A 44 -12.22 -16.87 -2.29
N ASN A 45 -12.35 -16.49 -1.03
CA ASN A 45 -13.61 -16.46 -0.30
C ASN A 45 -14.22 -15.05 -0.18
N ALA A 46 -13.66 -14.06 -0.89
CA ALA A 46 -14.10 -12.66 -0.86
C ALA A 46 -15.61 -12.49 -1.11
N SER A 47 -16.18 -13.25 -2.05
CA SER A 47 -17.62 -13.23 -2.38
C SER A 47 -18.53 -13.67 -1.22
N HIS A 48 -17.98 -14.29 -0.18
CA HIS A 48 -18.71 -14.79 0.99
C HIS A 48 -18.44 -13.97 2.26
N ILE A 49 -17.59 -12.95 2.17
CA ILE A 49 -17.24 -12.12 3.31
C ILE A 49 -18.38 -11.16 3.61
N THR A 50 -18.69 -11.05 4.90
CA THR A 50 -19.74 -10.18 5.41
C THR A 50 -19.11 -9.05 6.22
N PRO A 51 -19.78 -7.90 6.38
CA PRO A 51 -19.33 -6.86 7.31
C PRO A 51 -19.02 -7.40 8.72
N LYS A 52 -19.79 -8.40 9.17
CA LYS A 52 -19.55 -9.10 10.45
C LYS A 52 -18.20 -9.81 10.54
N ALA A 53 -17.61 -10.23 9.42
CA ALA A 53 -16.27 -10.80 9.42
C ALA A 53 -15.20 -9.74 9.72
N LEU A 54 -15.36 -8.53 9.17
CA LEU A 54 -14.49 -7.40 9.47
C LEU A 54 -14.66 -6.91 10.92
N ASP A 55 -15.87 -6.96 11.47
CA ASP A 55 -16.10 -6.64 12.90
C ASP A 55 -15.38 -7.64 13.83
N ARG A 56 -15.39 -8.94 13.48
CA ARG A 56 -14.61 -9.96 14.21
C ARG A 56 -13.11 -9.74 14.06
N TRP A 57 -12.66 -9.35 12.87
CA TRP A 57 -11.25 -9.05 12.62
C TRP A 57 -10.78 -7.83 13.42
N GLU A 58 -11.59 -6.78 13.50
CA GLU A 58 -11.32 -5.61 14.34
C GLU A 58 -11.32 -5.96 15.83
N LYS A 59 -12.26 -6.80 16.30
CA LYS A 59 -12.20 -7.29 17.68
C LYS A 59 -10.88 -8.03 17.95
N ARG A 60 -10.48 -8.92 17.04
CA ARG A 60 -9.22 -9.67 17.14
C ARG A 60 -7.99 -8.77 17.15
N LEU A 61 -8.02 -7.66 16.39
CA LEU A 61 -6.99 -6.63 16.43
C LEU A 61 -6.91 -5.98 17.83
N ASN A 62 -8.04 -5.62 18.45
CA ASN A 62 -8.04 -5.05 19.80
C ASN A 62 -7.51 -6.07 20.82
N ASP A 63 -7.99 -7.33 20.78
CA ASP A 63 -7.53 -8.40 21.67
C ASP A 63 -5.99 -8.59 21.56
N LEU A 64 -5.44 -8.54 20.34
CA LEU A 64 -4.01 -8.62 20.09
C LEU A 64 -3.23 -7.47 20.73
N PHE A 65 -3.71 -6.23 20.60
CA PHE A 65 -3.08 -5.05 21.23
C PHE A 65 -3.20 -5.08 22.77
N ASP A 66 -4.20 -5.78 23.29
CA ASP A 66 -4.35 -6.08 24.73
C ASP A 66 -3.54 -7.31 25.19
N GLY A 67 -2.66 -7.85 24.32
CA GLY A 67 -1.77 -8.96 24.65
C GLY A 67 -2.43 -10.34 24.62
N GLN A 68 -3.56 -10.49 23.93
CA GLN A 68 -4.30 -11.75 23.78
C GLN A 68 -4.30 -12.22 22.31
N PRO A 69 -3.14 -12.68 21.76
CA PRO A 69 -3.06 -13.13 20.38
C PRO A 69 -3.86 -14.41 20.15
N TYR A 70 -4.57 -14.51 19.02
CA TYR A 70 -5.35 -15.70 18.68
C TYR A 70 -4.49 -16.81 18.04
N ASP A 71 -3.46 -16.47 17.27
CA ASP A 71 -2.56 -17.44 16.63
C ASP A 71 -1.09 -16.94 16.57
N MET A 72 -0.23 -17.71 15.89
CA MET A 72 1.20 -17.41 15.79
C MET A 72 1.52 -16.12 15.02
N TYR A 73 0.67 -15.72 14.07
CA TYR A 73 0.87 -14.47 13.32
C TYR A 73 0.47 -13.27 14.17
N ASP A 74 -0.60 -13.42 14.95
CA ASP A 74 -0.99 -12.42 15.94
C ASP A 74 0.07 -12.28 17.02
N ALA A 75 0.65 -13.39 17.50
CA ALA A 75 1.74 -13.36 18.48
C ALA A 75 2.97 -12.60 17.95
N ALA A 76 3.31 -12.77 16.67
CA ALA A 76 4.41 -12.04 16.04
C ALA A 76 4.14 -10.52 15.95
N LEU A 77 2.90 -10.12 15.68
CA LEU A 77 2.53 -8.70 15.69
C LEU A 77 2.44 -8.16 17.13
N ALA A 78 1.95 -8.94 18.10
CA ALA A 78 1.93 -8.59 19.52
C ALA A 78 3.35 -8.32 20.07
N ASP A 79 4.33 -9.14 19.68
CA ASP A 79 5.76 -8.90 19.98
C ASP A 79 6.25 -7.58 19.35
N THR A 80 5.80 -7.27 18.14
CA THR A 80 6.15 -6.02 17.44
C THR A 80 5.57 -4.79 18.14
N VAL A 81 4.27 -4.79 18.46
CA VAL A 81 3.59 -3.61 19.06
C VAL A 81 3.94 -3.41 20.54
N SER A 82 4.45 -4.44 21.23
CA SER A 82 5.04 -4.30 22.58
C SER A 82 6.48 -3.79 22.55
N THR A 83 7.22 -4.03 21.45
CA THR A 83 8.61 -3.58 21.27
C THR A 83 8.71 -2.16 20.72
N TYR A 84 7.80 -1.77 19.82
CA TYR A 84 7.81 -0.49 19.12
C TYR A 84 6.54 0.31 19.46
N PRO A 85 6.61 1.66 19.55
CA PRO A 85 5.46 2.50 19.89
C PRO A 85 4.52 2.67 18.67
N VAL A 86 3.92 1.57 18.26
CA VAL A 86 3.01 1.49 17.11
C VAL A 86 1.59 1.80 17.57
N ASP A 87 0.96 2.78 16.91
CA ASP A 87 -0.44 3.13 17.16
C ASP A 87 -1.37 2.08 16.51
N ILE A 88 -2.48 1.76 17.18
CA ILE A 88 -3.51 0.87 16.66
C ILE A 88 -4.35 1.53 15.55
N GLN A 89 -4.42 2.86 15.50
CA GLN A 89 -5.32 3.59 14.61
C GLN A 89 -5.07 3.29 13.12
N PRO A 90 -3.83 3.27 12.60
CA PRO A 90 -3.59 2.85 11.22
C PRO A 90 -4.10 1.45 10.88
N PHE A 91 -4.13 0.53 11.85
CA PHE A 91 -4.67 -0.82 11.65
C PHE A 91 -6.19 -0.77 11.53
N LYS A 92 -6.87 0.00 12.39
CA LYS A 92 -8.32 0.22 12.30
C LYS A 92 -8.71 0.87 10.98
N ASP A 93 -7.96 1.89 10.57
CA ASP A 93 -8.13 2.57 9.30
C ASP A 93 -7.99 1.59 8.13
N MET A 94 -7.01 0.69 8.14
CA MET A 94 -6.88 -0.32 7.08
C MET A 94 -8.11 -1.25 7.02
N ILE A 95 -8.69 -1.64 8.17
CA ILE A 95 -9.93 -2.42 8.21
C ILE A 95 -11.10 -1.62 7.62
N ASP A 96 -11.18 -0.33 7.88
CA ASP A 96 -12.18 0.56 7.26
C ASP A 96 -12.00 0.66 5.74
N GLY A 97 -10.75 0.64 5.25
CA GLY A 97 -10.44 0.46 3.83
C GLY A 97 -11.07 -0.80 3.24
N MET A 98 -10.94 -1.93 3.95
CA MET A 98 -11.56 -3.19 3.52
C MET A 98 -13.10 -3.10 3.51
N ARG A 99 -13.70 -2.36 4.45
CA ARG A 99 -15.15 -2.09 4.46
C ARG A 99 -15.58 -1.26 3.23
N MET A 100 -14.74 -0.37 2.74
CA MET A 100 -14.98 0.38 1.50
C MET A 100 -14.93 -0.53 0.28
N ASP A 101 -13.95 -1.44 0.20
CA ASP A 101 -13.78 -2.36 -0.93
C ASP A 101 -14.94 -3.35 -1.10
N LEU A 102 -15.68 -3.66 -0.03
CA LEU A 102 -16.92 -4.46 -0.12
C LEU A 102 -18.05 -3.77 -0.89
N LYS A 103 -18.00 -2.44 -1.06
CA LYS A 103 -19.11 -1.63 -1.61
C LYS A 103 -18.74 -0.89 -2.88
N LYS A 104 -17.46 -0.57 -3.07
CA LYS A 104 -17.00 0.39 -4.07
C LYS A 104 -15.99 -0.23 -5.02
N SER A 105 -16.26 -0.13 -6.32
CA SER A 105 -15.38 -0.64 -7.39
C SER A 105 -14.92 0.45 -8.37
N ARG A 106 -15.34 1.70 -8.13
CA ARG A 106 -15.08 2.88 -8.96
C ARG A 106 -14.94 4.12 -8.10
N TYR A 107 -14.03 5.02 -8.47
CA TYR A 107 -13.75 6.26 -7.76
C TYR A 107 -14.01 7.46 -8.66
N GLN A 108 -14.90 8.36 -8.22
CA GLN A 108 -15.37 9.47 -9.04
C GLN A 108 -14.25 10.50 -9.26
N THR A 109 -13.59 10.91 -8.17
CA THR A 109 -12.53 11.93 -8.16
C THR A 109 -11.20 11.34 -7.71
N PHE A 110 -10.11 12.07 -7.92
CA PHE A 110 -8.82 11.70 -7.34
C PHE A 110 -8.84 11.73 -5.81
N ASP A 111 -9.59 12.63 -5.16
CA ASP A 111 -9.67 12.68 -3.70
C ASP A 111 -10.28 11.41 -3.11
N GLU A 112 -11.29 10.84 -3.76
CA GLU A 112 -11.85 9.56 -3.35
C GLU A 112 -10.84 8.41 -3.52
N LEU A 113 -10.08 8.43 -4.62
CA LEU A 113 -9.02 7.46 -4.87
C LEU A 113 -7.86 7.61 -3.88
N TYR A 114 -7.51 8.84 -3.53
CA TYR A 114 -6.50 9.16 -2.54
C TYR A 114 -6.89 8.61 -1.17
N LEU A 115 -8.15 8.81 -0.75
CA LEU A 115 -8.67 8.26 0.50
C LEU A 115 -8.60 6.72 0.50
N TYR A 116 -8.89 6.08 -0.63
CA TYR A 116 -8.68 4.64 -0.77
C TYR A 116 -7.22 4.25 -0.60
N CYS A 117 -6.30 4.92 -1.31
CA CYS A 117 -4.86 4.67 -1.21
C CYS A 117 -4.34 4.89 0.22
N TYR A 118 -4.88 5.90 0.93
CA TYR A 118 -4.59 6.13 2.35
C TYR A 118 -4.89 4.88 3.15
N TYR A 119 -6.13 4.37 3.07
CA TYR A 119 -6.55 3.24 3.88
C TYR A 119 -5.79 1.95 3.60
N VAL A 120 -5.55 1.61 2.32
CA VAL A 120 -5.00 0.30 1.96
C VAL A 120 -3.47 0.24 1.89
N ALA A 121 -2.79 1.39 1.83
CA ALA A 121 -1.33 1.43 1.73
C ALA A 121 -0.68 2.57 2.52
N GLY A 122 -1.32 3.73 2.60
CA GLY A 122 -0.85 4.85 3.41
C GLY A 122 -0.71 4.48 4.89
N THR A 123 -1.72 3.80 5.44
CA THR A 123 -1.72 3.23 6.79
C THR A 123 -0.52 2.32 7.06
N VAL A 124 -0.10 1.50 6.08
CA VAL A 124 1.07 0.62 6.19
C VAL A 124 2.36 1.44 6.39
N GLY A 125 2.47 2.59 5.73
CA GLY A 125 3.52 3.56 5.98
C GLY A 125 3.54 4.03 7.43
N LEU A 126 2.37 4.44 7.96
CA LEU A 126 2.21 4.90 9.34
C LEU A 126 2.55 3.81 10.38
N MET A 127 2.16 2.56 10.12
CA MET A 127 2.52 1.40 10.96
C MET A 127 4.03 1.17 11.02
N SER A 128 4.73 1.49 9.93
CA SER A 128 6.14 1.16 9.75
C SER A 128 7.10 2.19 10.35
N VAL A 129 6.70 3.47 10.46
CA VAL A 129 7.58 4.54 10.98
C VAL A 129 8.16 4.23 12.36
N PRO A 130 7.39 3.76 13.36
CA PRO A 130 7.93 3.40 14.68
C PRO A 130 9.02 2.32 14.63
N VAL A 131 8.90 1.36 13.69
CA VAL A 131 9.88 0.29 13.49
C VAL A 131 11.14 0.84 12.81
N MET A 132 10.97 1.71 11.81
CA MET A 132 12.07 2.35 11.11
C MET A 132 12.85 3.30 12.02
N GLY A 133 12.16 3.98 12.93
CA GLY A 133 12.69 4.98 13.85
C GLY A 133 13.12 6.26 13.15
N ILE A 134 12.94 7.39 13.83
CA ILE A 134 13.46 8.70 13.40
C ILE A 134 14.87 8.87 13.96
N ALA A 135 15.79 9.41 13.17
CA ALA A 135 17.15 9.62 13.62
C ALA A 135 17.20 10.64 14.77
N PRO A 136 17.98 10.42 15.84
CA PRO A 136 18.10 11.38 16.95
C PRO A 136 18.58 12.76 16.50
N GLU A 137 19.39 12.81 15.45
CA GLU A 137 19.92 14.04 14.83
C GLU A 137 18.99 14.67 13.78
N SER A 138 17.83 14.06 13.51
CA SER A 138 16.85 14.57 12.56
C SER A 138 16.38 15.97 12.97
N LYS A 139 16.27 16.86 11.98
CA LYS A 139 15.71 18.22 12.16
C LYS A 139 14.25 18.30 11.72
N ALA A 140 13.74 17.25 11.10
CA ALA A 140 12.36 17.14 10.67
C ALA A 140 11.43 16.96 11.87
N THR A 141 10.19 17.41 11.74
CA THR A 141 9.17 17.10 12.75
C THR A 141 8.73 15.65 12.58
N THR A 142 8.28 15.02 13.66
CA THR A 142 7.67 13.68 13.59
C THR A 142 6.55 13.65 12.55
N GLU A 143 5.70 14.68 12.55
CA GLU A 143 4.59 14.81 11.59
C GLU A 143 5.07 14.81 10.12
N SER A 144 6.18 15.49 9.80
CA SER A 144 6.69 15.51 8.43
C SER A 144 7.25 14.16 8.00
N VAL A 145 7.87 13.41 8.92
CA VAL A 145 8.33 12.04 8.62
C VAL A 145 7.15 11.09 8.39
N TYR A 146 6.10 11.20 9.21
CA TYR A 146 4.87 10.43 9.01
C TYR A 146 4.16 10.81 7.70
N SER A 147 4.16 12.10 7.34
CA SER A 147 3.62 12.57 6.06
C SER A 147 4.39 12.01 4.86
N ALA A 148 5.72 11.91 4.95
CA ALA A 148 6.54 11.28 3.91
C ALA A 148 6.30 9.76 3.82
N ALA A 149 6.15 9.07 4.96
CA ALA A 149 5.81 7.65 4.98
C ALA A 149 4.41 7.39 4.40
N LEU A 150 3.45 8.29 4.68
CA LEU A 150 2.13 8.26 4.06
C LEU A 150 2.25 8.43 2.54
N ALA A 151 3.01 9.43 2.08
CA ALA A 151 3.24 9.67 0.66
C ALA A 151 3.85 8.44 -0.04
N LEU A 152 4.76 7.71 0.62
CA LEU A 152 5.31 6.46 0.08
C LEU A 152 4.23 5.39 -0.10
N GLY A 153 3.35 5.22 0.90
CA GLY A 153 2.22 4.30 0.80
C GLY A 153 1.27 4.65 -0.35
N ILE A 154 0.92 5.94 -0.47
CA ILE A 154 0.10 6.44 -1.59
C ILE A 154 0.79 6.18 -2.94
N ALA A 155 2.08 6.50 -3.07
CA ALA A 155 2.84 6.29 -4.31
C ALA A 155 2.87 4.82 -4.72
N ASN A 156 3.08 3.91 -3.76
CA ASN A 156 3.07 2.47 -4.00
C ASN A 156 1.69 1.98 -4.47
N GLN A 157 0.61 2.45 -3.87
CA GLN A 157 -0.73 2.02 -4.27
C GLN A 157 -1.16 2.58 -5.62
N LEU A 158 -0.85 3.84 -5.91
CA LEU A 158 -1.02 4.39 -7.25
C LEU A 158 -0.22 3.58 -8.27
N THR A 159 1.00 3.17 -7.93
CA THR A 159 1.81 2.31 -8.80
C THR A 159 1.17 0.95 -9.04
N ASN A 160 0.61 0.30 -8.02
CA ASN A 160 -0.14 -0.95 -8.19
C ASN A 160 -1.34 -0.77 -9.12
N ILE A 161 -2.17 0.26 -8.87
CA ILE A 161 -3.34 0.59 -9.72
C ILE A 161 -2.93 0.82 -11.19
N LEU A 162 -1.80 1.50 -11.42
CA LEU A 162 -1.31 1.75 -12.78
C LEU A 162 -0.68 0.52 -13.42
N ARG A 163 -0.10 -0.40 -12.65
CA ARG A 163 0.45 -1.66 -13.15
C ARG A 163 -0.66 -2.64 -13.52
N ASP A 164 -1.73 -2.71 -12.72
CA ASP A 164 -2.68 -3.83 -12.74
C ASP A 164 -4.02 -3.50 -13.44
N VAL A 165 -4.08 -2.43 -14.24
CA VAL A 165 -5.30 -1.96 -14.91
C VAL A 165 -6.03 -3.10 -15.65
N GLY A 166 -5.31 -3.93 -16.40
CA GLY A 166 -5.88 -5.06 -17.11
C GLY A 166 -6.46 -6.15 -16.20
N GLU A 167 -5.75 -6.48 -15.13
CA GLU A 167 -6.20 -7.46 -14.14
C GLU A 167 -7.45 -6.98 -13.41
N ASP A 168 -7.43 -5.72 -12.95
CA ASP A 168 -8.57 -5.08 -12.30
C ASP A 168 -9.79 -5.03 -13.22
N ALA A 169 -9.59 -4.68 -14.49
CA ALA A 169 -10.66 -4.63 -15.48
C ALA A 169 -11.30 -6.01 -15.70
N ARG A 170 -10.50 -7.10 -15.71
CA ARG A 170 -11.02 -8.49 -15.79
C ARG A 170 -11.86 -8.86 -14.56
N ARG A 171 -11.55 -8.28 -13.40
CA ARG A 171 -12.34 -8.41 -12.16
C ARG A 171 -13.52 -7.42 -12.09
N GLY A 172 -13.75 -6.63 -13.15
CA GLY A 172 -14.83 -5.63 -13.21
C GLY A 172 -14.55 -4.34 -12.42
N ARG A 173 -13.31 -4.11 -11.99
CA ARG A 173 -12.88 -2.95 -11.21
C ARG A 173 -12.19 -1.92 -12.10
N ILE A 174 -12.40 -0.63 -11.81
CA ILE A 174 -11.67 0.48 -12.44
C ILE A 174 -11.36 1.51 -11.35
N TYR A 175 -10.14 1.48 -10.84
CA TYR A 175 -9.69 2.38 -9.77
C TYR A 175 -9.42 3.81 -10.26
N LEU A 176 -9.04 3.96 -11.52
CA LEU A 176 -8.71 5.25 -12.14
C LEU A 176 -9.87 6.27 -11.99
N PRO A 177 -9.59 7.56 -11.68
CA PRO A 177 -10.64 8.55 -11.42
C PRO A 177 -11.58 8.73 -12.63
N GLN A 178 -12.89 8.52 -12.41
CA GLN A 178 -13.87 8.53 -13.50
C GLN A 178 -13.97 9.91 -14.18
N GLU A 179 -13.82 11.00 -13.43
CA GLU A 179 -13.83 12.36 -14.00
C GLU A 179 -12.66 12.61 -14.94
N GLU A 180 -11.47 12.14 -14.57
CA GLU A 180 -10.27 12.31 -15.38
C GLU A 180 -10.32 11.45 -16.65
N LEU A 181 -10.84 10.22 -16.54
CA LEU A 181 -11.12 9.36 -17.70
C LEU A 181 -12.11 10.04 -18.65
N LYS A 182 -13.20 10.61 -18.12
CA LYS A 182 -14.20 11.35 -18.91
C LYS A 182 -13.59 12.56 -19.61
N LEU A 183 -12.78 13.36 -18.92
CA LEU A 183 -12.08 14.52 -19.48
C LEU A 183 -11.10 14.11 -20.59
N ALA A 184 -10.44 12.97 -20.45
CA ALA A 184 -9.58 12.39 -21.49
C ALA A 184 -10.36 11.74 -22.65
N GLY A 185 -11.69 11.63 -22.55
CA GLY A 185 -12.54 10.97 -23.53
C GLY A 185 -12.30 9.45 -23.61
N ILE A 186 -11.95 8.83 -22.48
CA ILE A 186 -11.74 7.40 -22.32
C ILE A 186 -12.97 6.82 -21.62
N THR A 187 -13.67 5.91 -22.29
CA THR A 187 -14.84 5.24 -21.69
C THR A 187 -14.44 3.93 -21.00
N PRO A 188 -15.22 3.42 -20.04
CA PRO A 188 -14.97 2.12 -19.43
C PRO A 188 -14.81 0.99 -20.46
N GLU A 189 -15.54 1.03 -21.58
CA GLU A 189 -15.43 0.03 -22.65
C GLU A 189 -14.07 0.03 -23.34
N TYR A 190 -13.34 1.15 -23.35
CA TYR A 190 -11.97 1.20 -23.89
C TYR A 190 -11.02 0.40 -23.00
N ILE A 191 -11.20 0.52 -21.68
CA ILE A 191 -10.42 -0.17 -20.66
C ILE A 191 -10.73 -1.68 -20.72
N PHE A 192 -12.01 -2.07 -20.74
CA PHE A 192 -12.40 -3.49 -20.82
C PHE A 192 -11.96 -4.17 -22.13
N LYS A 193 -11.78 -3.41 -23.22
CA LYS A 193 -11.27 -3.92 -24.50
C LYS A 193 -9.75 -3.83 -24.63
N GLY A 194 -9.03 -3.36 -23.61
CA GLY A 194 -7.58 -3.25 -23.60
C GLY A 194 -7.01 -2.33 -24.69
N LYS A 195 -7.68 -1.21 -24.98
CA LYS A 195 -7.28 -0.33 -26.10
C LYS A 195 -6.22 0.69 -25.70
N VAL A 196 -4.96 0.43 -26.10
CA VAL A 196 -3.84 1.37 -25.94
C VAL A 196 -3.85 2.44 -27.05
N THR A 197 -4.62 3.51 -26.83
CA THR A 197 -4.73 4.67 -27.74
C THR A 197 -3.83 5.83 -27.33
N ASP A 198 -3.64 6.84 -28.18
CA ASP A 198 -2.85 8.03 -27.79
C ASP A 198 -3.48 8.81 -26.63
N LYS A 199 -4.82 8.77 -26.53
CA LYS A 199 -5.54 9.30 -25.36
C LYS A 199 -5.17 8.55 -24.09
N TRP A 200 -5.10 7.21 -24.17
CA TRP A 200 -4.66 6.36 -23.06
C TRP A 200 -3.23 6.68 -22.65
N ARG A 201 -2.29 6.73 -23.60
CA ARG A 201 -0.88 7.10 -23.33
C ARG A 201 -0.77 8.45 -22.65
N SER A 202 -1.50 9.46 -23.14
CA SER A 202 -1.52 10.80 -22.54
C SER A 202 -2.08 10.80 -21.12
N PHE A 203 -3.18 10.09 -20.90
CA PHE A 203 -3.78 9.92 -19.57
C PHE A 203 -2.81 9.24 -18.60
N MET A 204 -2.19 8.13 -19.00
CA MET A 204 -1.24 7.37 -18.19
C MET A 204 0.00 8.17 -17.81
N LYS A 205 0.54 9.00 -18.73
CA LYS A 205 1.62 9.94 -18.41
C LYS A 205 1.26 10.88 -17.26
N GLY A 206 0.02 11.38 -17.25
CA GLY A 206 -0.49 12.22 -16.16
C GLY A 206 -0.52 11.49 -14.82
N GLN A 207 -1.02 10.24 -14.81
CA GLN A 207 -1.09 9.44 -13.59
C GLN A 207 0.29 9.01 -13.06
N ILE A 208 1.20 8.63 -13.96
CA ILE A 208 2.59 8.29 -13.61
C ILE A 208 3.30 9.51 -13.02
N LYS A 209 3.13 10.69 -13.63
CA LYS A 209 3.67 11.93 -13.08
C LYS A 209 3.15 12.18 -11.65
N ARG A 210 1.86 11.97 -11.41
CA ARG A 210 1.26 12.09 -10.08
C ARG A 210 1.87 11.11 -9.08
N ALA A 211 2.02 9.83 -9.44
CA ALA A 211 2.66 8.85 -8.57
C ALA A 211 4.12 9.23 -8.23
N ARG A 212 4.88 9.71 -9.23
CA ARG A 212 6.25 10.22 -9.04
C ARG A 212 6.31 11.41 -8.08
N MET A 213 5.34 12.34 -8.12
CA MET A 213 5.29 13.44 -7.15
C MET A 213 5.19 12.94 -5.70
N PHE A 214 4.40 11.90 -5.43
CA PHE A 214 4.33 11.30 -4.10
C PHE A 214 5.63 10.57 -3.71
N PHE A 215 6.31 9.93 -4.66
CA PHE A 215 7.65 9.38 -4.40
C PHE A 215 8.66 10.47 -4.05
N ASP A 216 8.62 11.61 -4.74
CA ASP A 216 9.54 12.72 -4.47
C ASP A 216 9.27 13.33 -3.07
N GLU A 217 8.01 13.38 -2.61
CA GLU A 217 7.69 13.74 -1.23
C GLU A 217 8.17 12.69 -0.22
N ALA A 218 8.01 11.41 -0.53
CA ALA A 218 8.48 10.30 0.30
C ALA A 218 10.00 10.31 0.50
N GLU A 219 10.77 10.59 -0.56
CA GLU A 219 12.24 10.63 -0.53
C GLU A 219 12.77 11.62 0.52
N LYS A 220 12.07 12.75 0.73
CA LYS A 220 12.44 13.76 1.73
C LYS A 220 12.44 13.19 3.15
N GLY A 221 11.54 12.25 3.46
CA GLY A 221 11.47 11.62 4.78
C GLY A 221 12.49 10.52 5.00
N VAL A 222 13.03 9.90 3.94
CA VAL A 222 13.96 8.76 4.07
C VAL A 222 15.27 9.18 4.75
N ALA A 223 15.76 10.38 4.46
CA ALA A 223 16.99 10.91 5.07
C ALA A 223 16.84 11.11 6.60
N GLU A 224 15.62 11.32 7.08
CA GLU A 224 15.29 11.62 8.48
C GLU A 224 15.13 10.34 9.32
N LEU A 225 15.05 9.17 8.69
CA LEU A 225 14.98 7.89 9.39
C LEU A 225 16.31 7.54 10.05
N SER A 226 16.25 6.65 11.04
CA SER A 226 17.43 6.02 11.63
C SER A 226 18.35 5.46 10.54
N SER A 227 19.66 5.59 10.70
CA SER A 227 20.67 5.17 9.71
C SER A 227 20.46 3.74 9.18
N ALA A 228 20.15 2.80 10.05
CA ALA A 228 19.89 1.39 9.69
C ALA A 228 18.60 1.14 8.90
N SER A 229 17.72 2.15 8.75
CA SER A 229 16.47 2.08 7.98
C SER A 229 16.54 2.84 6.66
N ARG A 230 17.47 3.79 6.49
CA ARG A 230 17.57 4.64 5.29
C ARG A 230 17.76 3.80 4.02
N TRP A 231 18.77 2.94 3.99
CA TRP A 231 19.09 2.10 2.83
C TRP A 231 17.96 1.12 2.45
N PRO A 232 17.37 0.36 3.38
CA PRO A 232 16.23 -0.51 3.08
C PRO A 232 15.04 0.23 2.46
N VAL A 233 14.65 1.37 3.05
CA VAL A 233 13.52 2.16 2.57
C VAL A 233 13.83 2.79 1.21
N TRP A 234 15.05 3.32 1.04
CA TRP A 234 15.50 3.88 -0.24
C TRP A 234 15.52 2.84 -1.35
N ALA A 235 16.04 1.64 -1.08
CA ALA A 235 16.05 0.54 -2.06
C ALA A 235 14.62 0.13 -2.45
N SER A 236 13.71 -0.01 -1.49
CA SER A 236 12.30 -0.32 -1.78
C SER A 236 11.64 0.76 -2.62
N LEU A 237 11.91 2.03 -2.32
CA LEU A 237 11.38 3.17 -3.05
C LEU A 237 11.86 3.16 -4.52
N LEU A 238 13.16 2.96 -4.75
CA LEU A 238 13.73 2.88 -6.10
C LEU A 238 13.16 1.72 -6.90
N LEU A 239 13.04 0.53 -6.28
CA LEU A 239 12.48 -0.65 -6.95
C LEU A 239 11.01 -0.45 -7.33
N TYR A 240 10.23 0.24 -6.51
CA TYR A 240 8.84 0.56 -6.84
C TYR A 240 8.73 1.64 -7.93
N LYS A 241 9.59 2.67 -7.93
CA LYS A 241 9.65 3.67 -9.02
C LYS A 241 9.92 3.01 -10.38
N GLN A 242 10.76 1.97 -10.42
CA GLN A 242 11.07 1.24 -11.66
C GLN A 242 9.86 0.52 -12.28
N ILE A 243 8.80 0.22 -11.52
CA ILE A 243 7.56 -0.31 -12.08
C ILE A 243 6.91 0.73 -13.01
N LEU A 244 6.95 2.02 -12.64
CA LEU A 244 6.45 3.10 -13.49
C LEU A 244 7.29 3.20 -14.77
N ASP A 245 8.61 3.08 -14.67
CA ASP A 245 9.51 3.07 -15.82
C ASP A 245 9.19 1.89 -16.76
N ALA A 246 8.86 0.72 -16.21
CA ALA A 246 8.46 -0.44 -16.99
C ALA A 246 7.13 -0.21 -17.74
N ILE A 247 6.17 0.48 -17.13
CA ILE A 247 4.92 0.87 -17.82
C ILE A 247 5.23 1.81 -19.00
N GLU A 248 6.13 2.80 -18.81
CA GLU A 248 6.53 3.71 -19.89
C GLU A 248 7.28 2.97 -21.01
N ALA A 249 8.18 2.06 -20.64
CA ALA A 249 8.93 1.24 -21.60
C ALA A 249 8.03 0.28 -22.39
N ASN A 250 6.91 -0.16 -21.80
CA ASN A 250 5.90 -0.97 -22.47
C ASN A 250 4.87 -0.14 -23.26
N ASP A 251 5.22 1.09 -23.65
CA ASP A 251 4.34 2.02 -24.38
C ASP A 251 2.97 2.23 -23.71
N TYR A 252 2.96 2.22 -22.36
CA TYR A 252 1.79 2.37 -21.52
C TYR A 252 0.73 1.25 -21.69
N ASP A 253 1.12 0.10 -22.22
CA ASP A 253 0.30 -1.11 -22.19
C ASP A 253 0.42 -1.78 -20.81
N ASN A 254 -0.65 -1.69 -20.05
CA ASN A 254 -0.83 -2.29 -18.72
C ASN A 254 -2.15 -3.10 -18.67
N PHE A 255 -2.65 -3.50 -19.85
CA PHE A 255 -3.83 -4.34 -19.97
C PHE A 255 -3.50 -5.84 -19.99
N THR A 256 -2.24 -6.16 -20.32
CA THR A 256 -1.72 -7.52 -20.50
C THR A 256 -0.87 -7.97 -19.34
#